data_AF-A0A9W9IG54-F1
#
_entry.id   AF-A0A9W9IG54-F1
#
_cell.length_a   1.000
_cell.length_b   1.000
_cell.length_c   1.000
_cell.angle_alpha   90.00
_cell.angle_beta   90.00
_cell.angle_gamma   90.00
#
_symmetry.space_group_name_H-M   'P 1'
#
loop_
_entity.id
_entity.type
_entity.pdbx_description
1 polymer ?
#
loop_
_entity_poly.entity_id
_entity_poly.type
_entity_poly.pdbx_seq_one_letter_code
_entity_poly.pdbx_strand_id
1 'polypeptide(L)'
;MADANDQRAVPVAFAPPPPLWKHFTRENIDKLEQIKAEASKDKDAQSVRGKRWSPSELRALDLPPELRFLVPPEIPTGEYSVFGEVQTLSTTLPSLKDQDIEQLYPEPATDSDPSRPAQPLNHAYYLLKISKSLLLNFLEFVGVLSVSPEQFESKVEDLRNLFINAHHLLNLYRPHQARESLMMMMEEQLKRTKDEIKQMDKVKSDIENLLQQLEMEGGKANSAERLENTMRSKEAAKRSIEDAQLVWDLLDKEN
;
A
#
# COMPACT_ATOMS: atom_id res chain seq x y z
N MET A 1 -37.70 -13.60 -27.71
CA MET A 1 -36.98 -14.13 -28.89
C MET A 1 -35.96 -13.08 -29.32
N ALA A 2 -34.67 -13.33 -29.09
CA ALA A 2 -33.55 -12.66 -29.74
C ALA A 2 -32.28 -13.48 -29.44
N ASP A 3 -31.98 -14.36 -30.41
CA ASP A 3 -30.71 -15.03 -30.71
C ASP A 3 -29.83 -15.56 -29.57
N ALA A 4 -30.13 -16.80 -29.18
CA ALA A 4 -29.13 -17.75 -28.72
C ALA A 4 -28.17 -18.08 -29.89
N ASN A 5 -27.11 -17.30 -30.03
CA ASN A 5 -25.99 -17.68 -30.88
C ASN A 5 -25.18 -18.75 -30.15
N ASP A 6 -25.67 -19.98 -30.23
CA ASP A 6 -25.00 -21.19 -29.79
C ASP A 6 -23.80 -21.43 -30.73
N GLN A 7 -22.70 -20.72 -30.45
CA GLN A 7 -21.44 -20.92 -31.14
C GLN A 7 -20.98 -22.34 -30.81
N ARG A 8 -21.22 -23.25 -31.76
CA ARG A 8 -20.71 -24.63 -31.79
C ARG A 8 -19.36 -24.71 -31.08
N ALA A 9 -19.32 -25.45 -29.98
CA ALA A 9 -18.13 -25.77 -29.23
C ALA A 9 -17.14 -26.54 -30.13
N VAL A 10 -16.30 -25.79 -30.85
CA VAL A 10 -15.04 -26.32 -31.37
C VAL A 10 -14.24 -26.77 -30.14
N PRO A 11 -13.61 -27.95 -30.13
CA PRO A 11 -12.83 -28.44 -28.99
C PRO A 11 -11.55 -27.61 -28.87
N VAL A 12 -11.68 -26.39 -28.35
CA VAL A 12 -10.58 -25.51 -28.01
C VAL A 12 -10.30 -25.73 -26.52
N ALA A 13 -9.02 -25.84 -26.15
CA ALA A 13 -8.60 -26.08 -24.76
C ALA A 13 -9.06 -24.99 -23.78
N PHE A 14 -9.48 -23.82 -24.28
CA PHE A 14 -9.97 -22.70 -23.51
C PHE A 14 -11.22 -22.12 -24.15
N ALA A 15 -12.20 -21.74 -23.32
CA ALA A 15 -13.37 -21.02 -23.79
C ALA A 15 -12.92 -19.71 -24.46
N PRO A 16 -13.51 -19.33 -25.61
CA PRO A 16 -13.20 -18.06 -26.26
C PRO A 16 -13.55 -16.90 -25.32
N PRO A 17 -12.81 -15.79 -25.38
CA PRO A 17 -13.11 -14.62 -24.56
C PRO A 17 -14.52 -14.10 -24.86
N PRO A 18 -15.24 -13.53 -23.87
CA PRO A 18 -16.54 -12.92 -24.08
C PRO A 18 -16.52 -11.93 -25.25
N PRO A 19 -17.56 -11.88 -26.10
CA PRO A 19 -17.55 -11.10 -27.35
C PRO A 19 -17.52 -9.56 -27.15
N LEU A 20 -17.40 -9.09 -25.91
CA LEU A 20 -17.33 -7.68 -25.51
C LEU A 20 -16.25 -6.89 -26.27
N TRP A 21 -15.11 -7.52 -26.57
CA TRP A 21 -13.99 -6.89 -27.27
C TRP A 21 -14.35 -6.41 -28.68
N LYS A 22 -15.37 -6.96 -29.33
CA LYS A 22 -15.79 -6.55 -30.67
C LYS A 22 -16.32 -5.11 -30.72
N HIS A 23 -16.82 -4.59 -29.60
CA HIS A 23 -17.32 -3.23 -29.50
C HIS A 23 -16.22 -2.19 -29.28
N PHE A 24 -14.99 -2.62 -28.97
CA PHE A 24 -13.80 -1.76 -28.80
C PHE A 24 -13.16 -1.40 -30.15
N THR A 25 -13.94 -0.78 -31.03
CA THR A 25 -13.45 -0.23 -32.30
C THR A 25 -13.04 1.24 -32.15
N ARG A 26 -12.12 1.72 -33.00
CA ARG A 26 -11.69 3.13 -32.99
C ARG A 26 -12.87 4.08 -33.17
N GLU A 27 -13.78 3.77 -34.08
CA GLU A 27 -14.98 4.55 -34.33
C GLU A 27 -15.89 4.66 -33.09
N ASN A 28 -16.05 3.58 -32.33
CA ASN A 28 -16.87 3.57 -31.12
C ASN A 28 -16.21 4.34 -29.97
N ILE A 29 -14.88 4.31 -29.90
CA ILE A 29 -14.10 5.11 -28.95
C ILE A 29 -14.27 6.60 -29.28
N ASP A 30 -14.11 6.98 -30.54
CA ASP A 30 -14.26 8.37 -31.00
C ASP A 30 -15.67 8.91 -30.74
N LYS A 31 -16.71 8.10 -30.99
CA LYS A 31 -18.11 8.43 -30.65
C LYS A 31 -18.29 8.63 -29.14
N LEU A 32 -17.71 7.78 -28.32
CA LEU A 32 -17.79 7.91 -26.86
C LEU A 32 -17.05 9.16 -26.35
N GLU A 33 -15.94 9.56 -26.98
CA GLU A 33 -15.27 10.82 -26.71
C GLU A 33 -16.09 12.04 -27.12
N GLN A 34 -16.79 11.98 -28.25
CA GLN A 34 -17.71 13.04 -28.69
C GLN A 34 -18.86 13.22 -27.71
N ILE A 35 -19.50 12.14 -27.27
CA ILE A 35 -20.62 12.19 -26.31
C ILE A 35 -20.13 12.70 -24.94
N LYS A 36 -18.92 12.32 -24.51
CA LYS A 36 -18.27 12.92 -23.33
C LYS A 36 -18.04 14.42 -23.51
N ALA A 37 -17.57 14.85 -24.68
CA ALA A 37 -17.33 16.26 -24.97
C ALA A 37 -18.64 17.07 -24.97
N GLU A 38 -19.72 16.53 -25.55
CA GLU A 38 -21.06 17.12 -25.54
C GLU A 38 -21.61 17.26 -24.12
N ALA A 39 -21.54 16.21 -23.31
CA ALA A 39 -21.97 16.25 -21.91
C ALA A 39 -21.12 17.18 -21.03
N SER A 40 -19.87 17.46 -21.43
CA SER A 40 -19.02 18.45 -20.76
C SER A 40 -19.29 19.91 -21.20
N LYS A 41 -19.93 20.13 -22.35
CA LYS A 41 -20.30 21.47 -22.83
C LYS A 41 -21.51 22.05 -22.09
N ASP A 42 -22.41 21.19 -21.60
CA ASP A 42 -23.58 21.58 -20.80
C ASP A 42 -23.23 21.99 -19.35
N LYS A 43 -21.99 21.76 -18.90
CA LYS A 43 -21.50 22.15 -17.57
C LYS A 43 -20.17 22.90 -17.69
N ASP A 44 -20.24 24.23 -17.67
CA ASP A 44 -19.15 25.22 -17.55
C ASP A 44 -17.76 24.84 -18.13
N ALA A 45 -17.39 25.54 -19.20
CA ALA A 45 -16.25 25.30 -20.10
C ALA A 45 -14.82 25.31 -19.49
N GLN A 46 -14.65 25.39 -18.16
CA GLN A 46 -13.34 25.56 -17.51
C GLN A 46 -12.71 24.25 -16.97
N SER A 47 -13.42 23.11 -16.99
CA SER A 47 -12.93 21.83 -16.40
C SER A 47 -12.64 20.72 -17.43
N VAL A 48 -12.57 21.06 -18.72
CA VAL A 48 -12.60 20.07 -19.83
C VAL A 48 -11.29 19.30 -20.01
N ARG A 49 -10.13 19.87 -19.64
CA ARG A 49 -8.83 19.16 -19.75
C ARG A 49 -8.44 18.52 -18.42
N GLY A 50 -8.93 17.31 -18.19
CA GLY A 50 -8.44 16.44 -17.11
C GLY A 50 -9.50 15.89 -16.16
N LYS A 51 -10.80 16.10 -16.41
CA LYS A 51 -11.84 15.48 -15.59
C LYS A 51 -11.77 13.95 -15.74
N ARG A 52 -11.37 13.25 -14.68
CA ARG A 52 -11.52 11.79 -14.56
C ARG A 52 -13.01 11.50 -14.48
N TRP A 53 -13.56 10.95 -15.55
CA TRP A 53 -14.95 10.50 -15.55
C TRP A 53 -15.10 9.32 -14.61
N SER A 54 -16.00 9.44 -13.64
CA SER A 54 -16.37 8.30 -12.80
C SER A 54 -17.21 7.30 -13.60
N PRO A 55 -17.11 5.99 -13.34
CA PRO A 55 -17.95 4.99 -14.00
C PRO A 55 -19.45 5.27 -13.88
N SER A 56 -19.88 5.90 -12.78
CA SER A 56 -21.28 6.28 -12.56
C SER A 56 -21.74 7.44 -13.44
N GLU A 57 -20.88 8.46 -13.67
CA GLU A 57 -21.19 9.57 -14.60
C GLU A 57 -21.27 9.10 -16.06
N LEU A 58 -20.47 8.09 -16.43
CA LEU A 58 -20.50 7.51 -17.77
C LEU A 58 -21.76 6.68 -18.03
N ARG A 59 -22.28 5.99 -17.01
CA ARG A 59 -23.54 5.23 -17.12
C ARG A 59 -24.78 6.11 -17.17
N ALA A 60 -24.72 7.31 -16.59
CA ALA A 60 -25.82 8.27 -16.60
C ALA A 60 -26.01 8.97 -17.95
N LEU A 61 -25.08 8.78 -18.89
CA LEU A 61 -25.12 9.37 -20.22
C LEU A 61 -25.95 8.50 -21.17
N ASP A 62 -26.77 9.11 -22.02
CA ASP A 62 -27.63 8.38 -22.97
C ASP A 62 -26.78 7.79 -24.10
N LEU A 63 -26.26 6.58 -23.85
CA LEU A 63 -25.31 5.89 -24.72
C LEU A 63 -26.04 4.86 -25.58
N PRO A 64 -25.79 4.86 -26.91
CA PRO A 64 -26.17 3.76 -27.80
C PRO A 64 -25.76 2.39 -27.25
N PRO A 65 -26.53 1.31 -27.53
CA PRO A 65 -26.33 -0.01 -26.93
C PRO A 65 -24.92 -0.57 -27.15
N GLU A 66 -24.26 -0.21 -28.26
CA GLU A 66 -22.89 -0.62 -28.58
C GLU A 66 -21.82 0.06 -27.72
N LEU A 67 -22.07 1.30 -27.27
CA LEU A 67 -21.13 2.08 -26.46
C LEU A 67 -21.25 1.76 -24.97
N ARG A 68 -22.34 1.11 -24.55
CA ARG A 68 -22.54 0.66 -23.15
C ARG A 68 -21.46 -0.33 -22.71
N PHE A 69 -20.94 -1.15 -23.63
CA PHE A 69 -19.89 -2.12 -23.35
C PHE A 69 -18.50 -1.49 -23.11
N LEU A 70 -18.32 -0.22 -23.48
CA LEU A 70 -17.10 0.54 -23.22
C LEU A 70 -17.08 1.17 -21.83
N VAL A 71 -18.23 1.19 -21.13
CA VAL A 71 -18.36 1.73 -19.79
C VAL A 71 -18.18 0.59 -18.77
N PRO A 72 -17.35 0.77 -17.74
CA PRO A 72 -17.21 -0.24 -16.70
C PRO A 72 -18.56 -0.59 -16.05
N PRO A 73 -18.84 -1.88 -15.78
CA PRO A 73 -20.09 -2.31 -15.18
C PRO A 73 -20.26 -1.78 -13.75
N GLU A 74 -21.45 -1.96 -13.20
CA GLU A 74 -21.73 -1.65 -11.82
C GLU A 74 -20.99 -2.59 -10.88
N ILE A 75 -20.44 -2.03 -9.80
CA ILE A 75 -19.78 -2.82 -8.76
C ILE A 75 -20.89 -3.59 -8.04
N PRO A 76 -20.86 -4.92 -8.01
CA PRO A 76 -21.84 -5.69 -7.25
C PRO A 76 -21.72 -5.31 -5.77
N THR A 77 -22.84 -5.17 -5.07
CA THR A 77 -22.89 -4.81 -3.64
C THR A 77 -23.23 -5.98 -2.73
N GLY A 78 -23.74 -7.07 -3.29
CA GLY A 78 -24.20 -8.25 -2.54
C GLY A 78 -23.29 -9.46 -2.75
N GLU A 79 -23.80 -10.43 -3.50
CA GLU A 79 -23.14 -11.69 -3.76
C GLU A 79 -22.60 -11.74 -5.19
N TYR A 80 -21.40 -12.31 -5.36
CA TYR A 80 -20.79 -12.50 -6.67
C TYR A 80 -20.20 -13.90 -6.77
N SER A 81 -20.36 -14.54 -7.94
CA SER A 81 -19.80 -15.87 -8.15
C SER A 81 -18.35 -15.78 -8.62
N VAL A 82 -17.46 -16.45 -7.89
CA VAL A 82 -16.04 -16.60 -8.23
C VAL A 82 -15.76 -18.09 -8.34
N PHE A 83 -15.31 -18.55 -9.51
CA PHE A 83 -14.98 -19.96 -9.76
C PHE A 83 -16.11 -20.97 -9.40
N GLY A 84 -17.37 -20.54 -9.53
CA GLY A 84 -18.54 -21.37 -9.22
C GLY A 84 -19.01 -21.31 -7.77
N GLU A 85 -18.31 -20.56 -6.90
CA GLU A 85 -18.73 -20.33 -5.51
C GLU A 85 -19.30 -18.93 -5.36
N VAL A 86 -20.45 -18.81 -4.67
CA VAL A 86 -21.08 -17.52 -4.38
C VAL A 86 -20.39 -16.91 -3.17
N GLN A 87 -19.74 -15.77 -3.35
CA GLN A 87 -19.08 -15.01 -2.29
C GLN A 87 -19.91 -13.78 -1.94
N THR A 88 -20.20 -13.59 -0.65
CA THR A 88 -20.87 -12.40 -0.13
C THR A 88 -19.84 -11.32 0.18
N LEU A 89 -20.09 -10.07 -0.26
CA LEU A 89 -19.23 -8.92 0.02
C LEU A 89 -19.33 -8.41 1.47
N SER A 90 -20.21 -8.98 2.28
CA SER A 90 -20.35 -8.58 3.67
C SER A 90 -19.09 -8.95 4.46
N THR A 91 -18.55 -7.99 5.20
CA THR A 91 -17.41 -8.20 6.10
C THR A 91 -17.83 -8.81 7.43
N THR A 92 -19.14 -8.95 7.67
CA THR A 92 -19.67 -9.57 8.89
C THR A 92 -19.65 -11.09 8.75
N LEU A 93 -18.99 -11.75 9.69
CA LEU A 93 -19.02 -13.21 9.79
C LEU A 93 -20.45 -13.68 10.04
N PRO A 94 -20.96 -14.68 9.28
CA PRO A 94 -22.24 -15.32 9.58
C PRO A 94 -22.24 -15.86 11.02
N SER A 95 -23.36 -15.75 11.72
CA SER A 95 -23.44 -16.28 13.08
C SER A 95 -23.51 -17.81 13.05
N LEU A 96 -22.98 -18.48 14.07
CA LEU A 96 -23.07 -19.95 14.16
C LEU A 96 -24.51 -20.44 14.32
N LYS A 97 -25.38 -19.60 14.91
CA LYS A 97 -26.81 -19.88 15.05
C LYS A 97 -27.52 -19.94 13.70
N ASP A 98 -27.11 -19.12 12.73
CA ASP A 98 -27.64 -19.15 11.36
C ASP A 98 -27.22 -20.41 10.58
N GLN A 99 -26.24 -21.17 11.10
CA GLN A 99 -25.72 -22.41 10.52
C GLN A 99 -26.18 -23.66 11.29
N ASP A 100 -27.15 -23.53 12.21
CA ASP A 100 -27.63 -24.59 13.11
C ASP A 100 -26.53 -25.20 14.01
N ILE A 101 -25.47 -24.45 14.34
CA ILE A 101 -24.35 -24.93 15.17
C ILE A 101 -24.42 -24.30 16.56
N GLU A 102 -24.29 -25.13 17.60
CA GLU A 102 -24.23 -24.67 18.98
C GLU A 102 -22.97 -23.85 19.23
N GLN A 103 -23.15 -22.61 19.68
CA GLN A 103 -22.05 -21.71 20.01
C GLN A 103 -21.52 -21.98 21.42
N LEU A 104 -20.24 -22.33 21.51
CA LEU A 104 -19.59 -22.79 22.77
C LEU A 104 -18.93 -21.67 23.59
N TYR A 105 -19.06 -20.41 23.15
CA TYR A 105 -18.49 -19.23 23.81
C TYR A 105 -19.51 -18.09 23.89
N PRO A 106 -19.39 -17.18 24.87
CA PRO A 106 -20.37 -16.10 25.04
C PRO A 106 -20.48 -15.24 23.79
N GLU A 107 -21.71 -14.92 23.40
CA GLU A 107 -21.93 -13.98 22.29
C GLU A 107 -21.30 -12.64 22.63
N PRO A 108 -20.58 -12.01 21.68
CA PRO A 108 -20.21 -10.62 21.85
C PRO A 108 -21.52 -9.85 22.04
N ALA A 109 -21.63 -9.13 23.16
CA ALA A 109 -22.85 -8.43 23.55
C ALA A 109 -23.39 -7.60 22.38
N THR A 110 -24.43 -8.11 21.75
CA THR A 110 -25.26 -7.39 20.80
C THR A 110 -26.38 -6.77 21.64
N ASP A 111 -26.35 -5.45 21.74
CA ASP A 111 -27.51 -4.59 21.98
C ASP A 111 -28.42 -4.87 23.19
N SER A 112 -27.87 -5.06 24.40
CA SER A 112 -28.70 -5.05 25.61
C SER A 112 -28.25 -4.11 26.74
N ASP A 113 -27.20 -3.29 26.56
CA ASP A 113 -26.91 -2.19 27.49
C ASP A 113 -25.82 -1.24 26.95
N PRO A 114 -26.12 0.03 26.59
CA PRO A 114 -25.11 1.03 26.22
C PRO A 114 -24.23 1.47 27.41
N SER A 115 -24.47 0.95 28.61
CA SER A 115 -23.76 1.26 29.85
C SER A 115 -22.56 0.35 30.15
N ARG A 116 -22.36 -0.76 29.43
CA ARG A 116 -21.24 -1.67 29.68
C ARG A 116 -20.27 -1.64 28.50
N PRO A 117 -19.01 -1.24 28.68
CA PRO A 117 -18.02 -1.41 27.63
C PRO A 117 -17.98 -2.90 27.30
N ALA A 118 -18.16 -3.25 26.01
CA ALA A 118 -18.02 -4.61 25.52
C ALA A 118 -16.69 -5.15 26.04
N GLN A 119 -16.75 -6.05 27.03
CA GLN A 119 -15.53 -6.62 27.60
C GLN A 119 -14.82 -7.33 26.45
N PRO A 120 -13.52 -7.05 26.22
CA PRO A 120 -12.79 -7.74 25.17
C PRO A 120 -12.86 -9.22 25.51
N LEU A 121 -13.54 -9.99 24.67
CA LEU A 121 -13.60 -11.42 24.81
C LEU A 121 -12.17 -11.92 24.87
N ASN A 122 -11.81 -12.66 25.92
CA ASN A 122 -10.49 -13.28 26.02
C ASN A 122 -10.43 -14.43 25.00
N HIS A 123 -10.23 -14.10 23.72
CA HIS A 123 -10.21 -15.05 22.61
C HIS A 123 -9.22 -16.20 22.88
N ALA A 124 -8.05 -15.88 23.46
CA ALA A 124 -7.06 -16.88 23.85
C ALA A 124 -7.58 -17.87 24.90
N TYR A 125 -8.37 -17.43 25.89
CA TYR A 125 -8.93 -18.30 26.92
C TYR A 125 -9.95 -19.27 26.33
N TYR A 126 -10.87 -18.78 25.50
CA TYR A 126 -11.88 -19.62 24.86
C TYR A 126 -11.27 -20.58 23.83
N LEU A 127 -10.28 -20.12 23.06
CA LEU A 127 -9.55 -20.98 22.12
C LEU A 127 -8.81 -22.09 22.87
N LEU A 128 -8.20 -21.79 24.01
CA LEU A 128 -7.54 -22.79 24.87
C LEU A 128 -8.55 -23.76 25.50
N LYS A 129 -9.74 -23.29 25.87
CA LYS A 129 -10.80 -24.16 26.39
C LYS A 129 -11.31 -25.11 25.32
N ILE A 130 -11.54 -24.61 24.10
CA ILE A 130 -11.95 -25.42 22.95
C ILE A 130 -10.86 -26.41 22.57
N SER A 131 -9.57 -26.03 22.56
CA SER A 131 -8.49 -26.96 22.24
C SER A 131 -8.34 -28.07 23.27
N LYS A 132 -8.53 -27.79 24.56
CA LYS A 132 -8.59 -28.81 25.62
C LYS A 132 -9.79 -29.74 25.44
N SER A 133 -10.96 -29.18 25.13
CA SER A 133 -12.18 -29.97 24.87
C SER A 133 -12.06 -30.83 23.61
N LEU A 134 -11.38 -30.34 22.58
CA LEU A 134 -11.06 -31.06 21.35
C LEU A 134 -10.14 -32.25 21.63
N LEU A 135 -9.08 -32.04 22.43
CA LEU A 135 -8.17 -33.13 22.80
C LEU A 135 -8.88 -34.21 23.63
N LEU A 136 -9.76 -33.79 24.56
CA LEU A 136 -10.53 -34.71 25.38
C LEU A 136 -11.53 -35.51 24.53
N ASN A 137 -12.28 -34.86 23.63
CA ASN A 137 -13.16 -35.54 22.69
C ASN A 137 -12.42 -36.49 21.76
N PHE A 138 -11.20 -36.13 21.32
CA PHE A 138 -10.38 -37.03 20.51
C PHE A 138 -9.94 -38.26 21.30
N LEU A 139 -9.62 -38.12 22.59
CA LEU A 139 -9.30 -39.25 23.45
C LEU A 139 -10.51 -40.15 23.67
N GLU A 140 -11.69 -39.57 23.90
CA GLU A 140 -12.96 -40.32 23.98
C GLU A 140 -13.27 -41.04 22.66
N PHE A 141 -13.05 -40.38 21.51
CA PHE A 141 -13.25 -40.97 20.20
C PHE A 141 -12.35 -42.20 19.97
N VAL A 142 -11.06 -42.11 20.29
CA VAL A 142 -10.14 -43.27 20.23
C VAL A 142 -10.59 -44.38 21.20
N GLY A 143 -11.07 -44.02 22.39
CA GLY A 143 -11.64 -44.96 23.35
C GLY A 143 -12.88 -45.68 22.82
N VAL A 144 -13.81 -44.95 22.21
CA VAL A 144 -15.03 -45.50 21.59
C VAL A 144 -14.68 -46.42 20.43
N LEU A 145 -13.73 -46.05 19.57
CA LEU A 145 -13.26 -46.92 18.50
C LEU A 145 -12.67 -48.24 19.00
N SER A 146 -12.08 -48.25 20.20
CA SER A 146 -11.53 -49.46 20.81
C SER A 146 -12.59 -50.37 21.45
N VAL A 147 -13.71 -49.82 21.93
CA VAL A 147 -14.74 -50.58 22.67
C VAL A 147 -15.96 -50.88 21.81
N SER A 148 -16.50 -49.85 21.15
CA SER A 148 -17.76 -49.88 20.40
C SER A 148 -17.63 -49.01 19.13
N PRO A 149 -17.05 -49.55 18.05
CA PRO A 149 -16.80 -48.76 16.84
C PRO A 149 -18.07 -48.28 16.14
N GLU A 150 -19.25 -48.83 16.44
CA GLU A 150 -20.53 -48.43 15.85
C GLU A 150 -21.02 -47.05 16.32
N GLN A 151 -20.53 -46.54 17.45
CA GLN A 151 -20.96 -45.27 18.04
C GLN A 151 -20.04 -44.09 17.68
N PHE A 152 -19.22 -44.25 16.64
CA PHE A 152 -18.22 -43.24 16.26
C PHE A 152 -18.84 -41.93 15.75
N GLU A 153 -20.01 -41.99 15.11
CA GLU A 153 -20.64 -40.87 14.39
C GLU A 153 -20.92 -39.67 15.31
N SER A 154 -21.52 -39.91 16.48
CA SER A 154 -21.81 -38.86 17.47
C SER A 154 -20.55 -38.11 17.91
N LYS A 155 -19.42 -38.81 18.10
CA LYS A 155 -18.16 -38.18 18.48
C LYS A 155 -17.48 -37.42 17.34
N VAL A 156 -17.69 -37.85 16.11
CA VAL A 156 -17.22 -37.11 14.93
C VAL A 156 -18.00 -35.80 14.76
N GLU A 157 -19.31 -35.81 15.02
CA GLU A 157 -20.13 -34.59 15.01
C GLU A 157 -19.69 -33.61 16.11
N ASP A 158 -19.43 -34.08 17.33
CA ASP A 158 -18.90 -33.26 18.43
C ASP A 158 -17.57 -32.60 18.04
N LEU A 159 -16.65 -33.37 17.45
CA LEU A 159 -15.37 -32.85 16.95
C LEU A 159 -15.56 -31.81 15.84
N ARG A 160 -16.47 -32.06 14.89
CA ARG A 160 -16.79 -31.11 13.82
C ARG A 160 -17.31 -29.79 14.41
N ASN A 161 -18.23 -29.86 15.38
CA ASN A 161 -18.77 -28.69 16.06
C ASN A 161 -17.68 -27.89 16.80
N LEU A 162 -16.74 -28.59 17.47
CA LEU A 162 -15.59 -27.95 18.12
C LEU A 162 -14.67 -27.24 17.13
N PHE A 163 -14.38 -27.85 15.98
CA PHE A 163 -13.55 -27.23 14.93
C PHE A 163 -14.22 -25.99 14.33
N ILE A 164 -15.53 -26.05 14.05
CA ILE A 164 -16.25 -24.90 13.49
C ILE A 164 -16.27 -23.75 14.50
N ASN A 165 -16.53 -24.03 15.77
CA ASN A 165 -16.46 -23.03 16.84
C ASN A 165 -15.05 -22.42 16.98
N ALA A 166 -14.00 -23.23 16.92
CA ALA A 166 -12.61 -22.75 16.95
C ALA A 166 -12.30 -21.84 15.75
N HIS A 167 -12.72 -22.23 14.54
CA HIS A 167 -12.54 -21.43 13.34
C HIS A 167 -13.32 -20.12 13.40
N HIS A 168 -14.54 -20.14 13.90
CA HIS A 168 -15.30 -18.90 14.06
C HIS A 168 -14.60 -17.93 15.02
N LEU A 169 -14.10 -18.42 16.16
CA LEU A 169 -13.38 -17.61 17.14
C LEU A 169 -12.07 -17.02 16.55
N LEU A 170 -11.35 -17.80 15.74
CA LEU A 170 -10.18 -17.31 15.01
C LEU A 170 -10.56 -16.24 13.97
N ASN A 171 -11.68 -16.44 13.28
CA ASN A 171 -12.17 -15.48 12.30
C ASN A 171 -12.57 -14.15 12.94
N LEU A 172 -13.17 -14.17 14.13
CA LEU A 172 -13.45 -12.96 14.92
C LEU A 172 -12.18 -12.20 15.31
N TYR A 173 -11.05 -12.88 15.43
CA TYR A 173 -9.76 -12.26 15.75
C TYR A 173 -9.05 -11.64 14.52
N ARG A 174 -9.46 -11.97 13.29
CA ARG A 174 -8.82 -11.48 12.05
C ARG A 174 -8.81 -9.95 11.91
N PRO A 175 -9.90 -9.21 12.21
CA PRO A 175 -9.88 -7.75 12.15
C PRO A 175 -8.93 -7.11 13.16
N HIS A 176 -8.71 -7.75 14.31
CA HIS A 176 -7.70 -7.30 15.27
C HIS A 176 -6.29 -7.56 14.72
N GLN A 177 -6.02 -8.77 14.21
CA GLN A 177 -4.74 -9.11 13.57
C GLN A 177 -4.38 -8.15 12.43
N ALA A 178 -5.34 -7.79 11.57
CA ALA A 178 -5.12 -6.87 10.47
C ALA A 178 -4.73 -5.47 10.95
N ARG A 179 -5.36 -4.98 12.03
CA ARG A 179 -5.03 -3.68 12.64
C ARG A 179 -3.62 -3.68 13.23
N GLU A 180 -3.26 -4.70 14.00
CA GLU A 180 -1.90 -4.84 14.56
C GLU A 180 -0.85 -4.94 13.45
N SER A 181 -1.13 -5.69 12.38
CA SER A 181 -0.25 -5.79 11.22
C SER A 181 -0.05 -4.43 10.53
N LEU A 182 -1.09 -3.61 10.45
CA LEU A 182 -1.01 -2.27 9.88
C LEU A 182 -0.19 -1.34 10.78
N MET A 183 -0.41 -1.39 12.10
CA MET A 183 0.37 -0.62 13.07
C MET A 183 1.84 -0.96 12.97
N MET A 184 2.19 -2.25 12.95
CA MET A 184 3.57 -2.71 12.78
C MET A 184 4.21 -2.19 11.49
N MET A 185 3.47 -2.22 10.38
CA MET A 185 3.95 -1.68 9.10
C MET A 185 4.21 -0.17 9.19
N MET A 186 3.32 0.59 9.84
CA MET A 186 3.49 2.03 10.03
C MET A 186 4.65 2.38 10.97
N GLU A 187 4.83 1.61 12.04
CA GLU A 187 5.98 1.76 12.95
C GLU A 187 7.30 1.49 12.23
N GLU A 188 7.34 0.49 11.35
CA GLU A 188 8.50 0.21 10.52
C GLU A 188 8.79 1.38 9.57
N GLN A 189 7.77 1.94 8.92
CA GLN A 189 7.92 3.13 8.07
C GLN A 189 8.47 4.31 8.87
N LEU A 190 7.93 4.59 10.06
CA LEU A 190 8.44 5.65 10.94
C LEU A 190 9.88 5.42 11.39
N LYS A 191 10.27 4.17 11.62
CA LYS A 191 11.66 3.83 11.96
C LYS A 191 12.58 4.10 10.78
N ARG A 192 12.20 3.66 9.57
CA ARG A 192 12.97 3.90 8.34
C ARG A 192 13.15 5.39 8.07
N THR A 193 12.10 6.20 8.17
CA THR A 193 12.21 7.65 7.96
C THR A 193 13.10 8.33 9.00
N LYS A 194 13.03 7.92 10.27
CA LYS A 194 13.94 8.44 11.32
C LYS A 194 15.39 8.07 11.04
N ASP A 195 15.65 6.86 10.56
CA ASP A 195 17.00 6.42 10.23
C ASP A 195 17.52 7.16 8.99
N GLU A 196 16.69 7.40 7.97
CA GLU A 196 17.02 8.23 6.82
C GLU A 196 17.38 9.67 7.23
N ILE A 197 16.57 10.31 8.09
CA ILE A 197 16.87 11.66 8.59
C ILE A 197 18.22 11.69 9.30
N LYS A 198 18.51 10.71 10.16
CA LYS A 198 19.82 10.63 10.84
C LYS A 198 20.98 10.47 9.86
N GLN A 199 20.80 9.72 8.78
CA GLN A 199 21.84 9.60 7.74
C GLN A 199 22.01 10.92 6.99
N MET A 200 20.92 11.61 6.68
CA MET A 200 20.98 12.95 6.06
C MET A 200 21.68 13.97 6.95
N ASP A 201 21.42 13.95 8.26
CA ASP A 201 22.08 14.85 9.22
C ASP A 201 23.59 14.58 9.30
N LYS A 202 24.01 13.31 9.26
CA LYS A 202 25.44 12.94 9.19
C LYS A 202 26.08 13.47 7.92
N VAL A 203 25.48 13.19 6.76
CA VAL A 203 25.97 13.68 5.46
C VAL A 203 26.06 15.20 5.44
N LYS A 204 25.06 15.90 6.00
CA LYS A 204 25.09 17.36 6.14
C LYS A 204 26.28 17.81 6.98
N SER A 205 26.52 17.20 8.14
CA SER A 205 27.67 17.54 8.99
C SER A 205 29.01 17.26 8.30
N ASP A 206 29.11 16.18 7.53
CA ASP A 206 30.31 15.84 6.76
C ASP A 206 30.57 16.87 5.65
N ILE A 207 29.53 17.33 4.95
CA ILE A 207 29.62 18.37 3.93
C ILE A 207 30.01 19.72 4.56
N GLU A 208 29.39 20.10 5.68
CA GLU A 208 29.74 21.33 6.41
C GLU A 208 31.21 21.31 6.86
N ASN A 209 31.68 20.18 7.39
CA ASN A 209 33.08 20.00 7.77
C ASN A 209 34.02 20.10 6.56
N LEU A 210 33.68 19.47 5.44
CA LEU A 210 34.47 19.55 4.21
C LEU A 210 34.52 20.97 3.66
N LEU A 211 33.39 21.69 3.68
CA LEU A 211 33.30 23.07 3.20
C LEU A 211 34.13 24.01 4.08
N GLN A 212 34.10 23.83 5.40
CA GLN A 212 34.98 24.56 6.32
C GLN A 212 36.46 24.24 6.08
N GLN A 213 36.81 22.98 5.80
CA GLN A 213 38.19 22.60 5.46
C GLN A 213 38.66 23.29 4.17
N LEU A 214 37.83 23.30 3.13
CA LEU A 214 38.11 23.98 1.87
C LEU A 214 38.20 25.50 2.03
N GLU A 215 37.36 26.11 2.87
CA GLU A 215 37.45 27.54 3.19
C GLU A 215 38.75 27.86 3.92
N MET A 216 39.16 27.04 4.87
CA MET A 216 40.46 27.19 5.55
C MET A 216 41.64 27.02 4.59
N GLU A 217 41.57 26.07 3.65
CA GLU A 217 42.61 25.85 2.65
C GLU A 217 42.66 26.96 1.61
N GLY A 218 41.51 27.41 1.09
CA GLY A 218 41.41 28.56 0.19
C GLY A 218 41.84 29.87 0.84
N GLY A 219 41.55 30.07 2.13
CA GLY A 219 42.05 31.20 2.92
C GLY A 219 43.57 31.16 3.11
N LYS A 220 44.15 29.97 3.31
CA LYS A 220 45.60 29.78 3.36
C LYS A 220 46.26 30.00 2.00
N ALA A 221 45.66 29.52 0.91
CA ALA A 221 46.17 29.76 -0.45
C ALA A 221 46.14 31.24 -0.81
N ASN A 222 45.03 31.93 -0.55
CA ASN A 222 44.90 33.38 -0.81
C ASN A 222 45.83 34.23 0.07
N SER A 223 46.04 33.86 1.33
CA SER A 223 47.00 34.56 2.19
C SER A 223 48.45 34.29 1.80
N ALA A 224 48.78 33.08 1.36
CA ALA A 224 50.08 32.74 0.81
C ALA A 224 50.37 33.50 -0.50
N GLU A 225 49.45 33.53 -1.46
CA GLU A 225 49.58 34.30 -2.69
C GLU A 225 49.72 35.82 -2.41
N ARG A 226 48.98 36.35 -1.44
CA ARG A 226 49.08 37.75 -1.05
C ARG A 226 50.43 38.07 -0.42
N LEU A 227 50.96 37.18 0.44
CA LEU A 227 52.29 37.33 1.03
C LEU A 227 53.39 37.26 -0.03
N GLU A 228 53.28 36.32 -0.98
CA GLU A 228 54.23 36.14 -2.07
C GLU A 228 54.28 37.37 -3.00
N ASN A 229 53.12 37.91 -3.38
CA ASN A 229 53.04 39.14 -4.18
C ASN A 229 53.59 40.36 -3.43
N THR A 230 53.37 40.44 -2.11
CA THR A 230 53.91 41.53 -1.28
C THR A 230 55.44 41.42 -1.14
N MET A 231 55.98 40.20 -1.06
CA MET A 231 57.43 39.97 -1.04
C MET A 231 58.08 40.32 -2.38
N ARG A 232 57.51 39.88 -3.52
CA ARG A 232 58.00 40.27 -4.86
C ARG A 232 57.99 41.78 -5.08
N SER A 233 56.95 42.49 -4.62
CA SER A 233 56.88 43.94 -4.70
C SER A 233 57.96 44.63 -3.85
N LYS A 234 58.21 44.14 -2.62
CA LYS A 234 59.29 44.66 -1.76
C LYS A 234 60.69 44.39 -2.31
N GLU A 235 60.91 43.24 -2.93
CA GLU A 235 62.18 42.92 -3.60
C GLU A 235 62.41 43.80 -4.83
N ALA A 236 61.39 44.03 -5.65
CA ALA A 236 61.47 44.95 -6.77
C ALA A 236 61.77 46.39 -6.32
N ALA A 237 61.15 46.86 -5.24
CA ALA A 237 61.44 48.16 -4.65
C ALA A 237 62.88 48.25 -4.12
N LYS A 238 63.39 47.22 -3.45
CA LYS A 238 64.79 47.17 -3.00
C LYS A 238 65.78 47.25 -4.16
N ARG A 239 65.56 46.48 -5.23
CA ARG A 239 66.41 46.54 -6.44
C ARG A 239 66.41 47.93 -7.06
N SER A 240 65.24 48.59 -7.14
CA SER A 240 65.17 49.96 -7.66
C SER A 240 65.92 50.99 -6.80
N ILE A 241 66.00 50.77 -5.49
CA ILE A 241 66.75 51.63 -4.57
C ILE A 241 68.26 51.39 -4.73
N GLU A 242 68.68 50.13 -4.87
CA GLU A 242 70.08 49.76 -5.12
C GLU A 242 70.57 50.31 -6.46
N ASP A 243 69.75 50.21 -7.52
CA ASP A 243 70.04 50.78 -8.84
C ASP A 243 70.15 52.32 -8.76
N ALA A 244 69.26 52.98 -8.01
CA ALA A 244 69.34 54.42 -7.79
C ALA A 244 70.60 54.83 -7.03
N GLN A 245 71.00 54.07 -6.00
CA GLN A 245 72.25 54.29 -5.25
C GLN A 245 73.48 54.14 -6.14
N LEU A 246 73.52 53.13 -7.01
CA LEU A 246 74.60 52.95 -7.99
C LEU A 246 74.70 54.14 -8.96
N VAL A 247 73.58 54.69 -9.41
CA VAL A 247 73.56 55.87 -10.28
C VAL A 247 74.12 57.10 -9.55
N TRP A 248 73.76 57.31 -8.28
CA TRP A 248 74.32 58.40 -7.47
C TRP A 248 75.82 58.23 -7.22
N ASP A 249 76.29 57.02 -6.90
CA ASP A 249 77.72 56.71 -6.70
C ASP A 249 78.56 56.91 -7.97
N LEU A 250 77.97 56.72 -9.16
CA LEU A 250 78.63 56.99 -10.43
C LEU A 250 78.73 58.50 -10.69
N LEU A 251 77.69 59.27 -10.33
CA LEU A 251 77.68 60.73 -10.45
C LEU A 251 78.73 61.39 -9.53
N ASP A 252 78.89 60.87 -8.32
CA ASP A 252 79.87 61.39 -7.34
C ASP A 252 81.32 61.07 -7.71
N LYS A 253 81.58 60.09 -8.59
CA LYS A 253 82.93 59.75 -9.09
C LYS A 253 83.39 60.57 -10.29
N GLU A 254 82.50 61.33 -10.93
CA GLU A 254 82.82 62.19 -12.07
C GLU A 254 83.10 63.66 -11.70
N ASN A 255 83.09 64.01 -10.41
CA ASN A 255 83.54 65.30 -9.86
C ASN A 255 84.83 65.18 -9.05
#